data_AF-A0A950AST6-F1
#
_entry.id   AF-A0A950AST6-F1
#
_cell.length_a   1.000
_cell.length_b   1.000
_cell.length_c   1.000
_cell.angle_alpha   90.00
_cell.angle_beta   90.00
_cell.angle_gamma   90.00
#
_symmetry.space_group_name_H-M   'P 1'
#
loop_
_entity.id
_entity.type
_entity.pdbx_description
1 polymer ?
#
loop_
_entity_poly.entity_id
_entity_poly.type
_entity_poly.pdbx_seq_one_letter_code
_entity_poly.pdbx_strand_id
1 'polypeptide(L)'
;MAGIWPLEVANSLLVGERRKRSTQAEAQKWLIYLQSLGINVDGETTARAFNEILNLGRSQNLSAYDAASLELAMRKGLPLATLDDKLKAAAAAVGVQLDTVP
;
A
#
# COMPACT_ATOMS: atom_id res chain seq x y z
N MET A 1 -1.23 -5.80 -3.91
CA MET A 1 -1.14 -4.83 -2.78
C MET A 1 -0.61 -5.55 -1.55
N ALA A 2 0.13 -4.87 -0.68
CA ALA A 2 0.60 -5.45 0.57
C ALA A 2 -0.59 -5.85 1.47
N GLY A 3 -0.40 -6.84 2.33
CA GLY A 3 -1.45 -7.38 3.21
C GLY A 3 -2.14 -6.36 4.13
N ILE A 4 -1.50 -5.21 4.38
CA ILE A 4 -2.05 -4.11 5.18
C ILE A 4 -3.07 -3.25 4.43
N TRP A 5 -3.03 -3.23 3.11
CA TRP A 5 -3.79 -2.32 2.25
C TRP A 5 -5.32 -2.33 2.51
N PRO A 6 -5.99 -3.47 2.75
CA PRO A 6 -7.43 -3.46 3.06
C PRO A 6 -7.77 -2.65 4.32
N LEU A 7 -6.88 -2.64 5.32
CA LEU A 7 -7.07 -1.88 6.55
C LEU A 7 -6.83 -0.38 6.33
N GLU A 8 -5.89 -0.01 5.45
CA GLU A 8 -5.67 1.38 5.06
C GLU A 8 -6.90 1.96 4.36
N VAL A 9 -7.46 1.23 3.39
CA VAL A 9 -8.70 1.60 2.69
C VAL A 9 -9.85 1.76 3.69
N ALA A 10 -10.06 0.79 4.57
CA ALA A 10 -11.13 0.84 5.57
C ALA A 10 -10.95 2.07 6.49
N ASN A 11 -9.73 2.34 6.95
CA ASN A 11 -9.46 3.50 7.79
C ASN A 11 -9.67 4.83 7.04
N SER A 12 -9.30 4.93 5.76
CA SER A 12 -9.55 6.12 4.94
C SER A 12 -11.04 6.41 4.80
N LEU A 13 -11.88 5.39 4.58
CA LEU A 13 -13.34 5.54 4.54
C LEU A 13 -13.89 6.03 5.88
N LEU A 14 -13.50 5.38 6.99
CA LEU A 14 -13.93 5.77 8.34
C LEU A 14 -13.53 7.21 8.69
N VAL A 15 -12.30 7.62 8.35
CA VAL A 15 -11.83 9.00 8.57
C VAL A 15 -12.60 9.98 7.70
N GLY A 16 -12.92 9.62 6.45
CA GLY A 16 -13.75 10.43 5.56
C GLY A 16 -15.15 10.68 6.11
N GLU A 17 -15.81 9.64 6.62
CA GLU A 17 -17.12 9.71 7.27
C GLU A 17 -17.09 10.56 8.53
N ARG A 18 -16.13 10.34 9.43
CA ARG A 18 -15.97 11.13 10.67
C ARG A 18 -15.76 12.62 10.38
N ARG A 19 -15.08 12.93 9.28
CA ARG A 19 -14.84 14.30 8.81
C ARG A 19 -15.98 14.86 7.94
N LYS A 20 -17.10 14.13 7.80
CA LYS A 20 -18.27 14.49 6.97
C LYS A 20 -17.92 14.80 5.51
N ARG A 21 -16.88 14.16 4.97
CA ARG A 21 -16.46 14.28 3.56
C ARG A 21 -17.19 13.30 2.64
N SER A 22 -17.80 12.26 3.21
CA SER A 22 -18.57 11.23 2.53
C SER A 22 -19.63 10.69 3.50
N THR A 23 -20.76 10.27 2.95
CA THR A 23 -21.76 9.47 3.66
C THR A 23 -21.39 7.99 3.62
N GLN A 24 -21.99 7.18 4.50
CA GLN A 24 -21.86 5.72 4.48
C GLN A 24 -22.33 5.11 3.16
N ALA A 25 -23.40 5.66 2.57
CA ALA A 25 -23.93 5.18 1.29
C ALA A 25 -22.95 5.44 0.13
N GLU A 26 -22.27 6.58 0.12
CA GLU A 26 -21.21 6.88 -0.85
C GLU A 26 -19.97 6.01 -0.64
N ALA A 27 -19.55 5.81 0.62
CA ALA A 27 -18.43 4.93 0.96
C ALA A 27 -18.69 3.48 0.51
N GLN A 28 -19.91 2.96 0.72
CA GLN A 28 -20.30 1.62 0.30
C GLN A 28 -20.28 1.46 -1.23
N LYS A 29 -20.79 2.46 -1.98
CA LYS A 29 -20.73 2.45 -3.45
C LYS A 29 -19.28 2.43 -3.95
N TRP A 30 -18.41 3.24 -3.34
CA TRP A 30 -16.98 3.25 -3.64
C TRP A 30 -16.31 1.92 -3.35
N LEU A 31 -16.64 1.27 -2.23
CA LEU A 31 -16.08 -0.03 -1.87
C LEU A 31 -16.47 -1.13 -2.86
N ILE A 32 -17.73 -1.15 -3.32
CA ILE A 32 -18.19 -2.08 -4.36
C ILE A 32 -17.40 -1.89 -5.66
N TYR A 33 -17.21 -0.64 -6.09
CA TYR A 33 -16.40 -0.34 -7.27
C TYR A 33 -14.94 -0.79 -7.08
N LEU A 34 -14.33 -0.49 -5.94
CA LEU A 34 -12.95 -0.87 -5.63
C LEU A 34 -12.75 -2.40 -5.68
N GLN A 35 -13.71 -3.17 -5.15
CA GLN A 35 -13.68 -4.64 -5.20
C GLN A 35 -13.78 -5.19 -6.63
N SER A 36 -14.37 -4.44 -7.57
CA SER A 36 -14.47 -4.85 -8.97
C SER A 36 -13.16 -4.70 -9.77
N LEU A 37 -12.16 -3.98 -9.24
CA LEU A 37 -10.90 -3.70 -9.94
C LEU A 37 -9.91 -4.89 -10.00
N GLY A 38 -10.27 -6.05 -9.45
CA GLY A 38 -9.41 -7.24 -9.50
C GLY A 38 -8.13 -7.12 -8.66
N ILE A 39 -8.15 -6.32 -7.59
CA ILE A 39 -6.99 -6.08 -6.73
C ILE A 39 -6.63 -7.36 -5.98
N ASN A 40 -5.42 -7.87 -6.21
CA ASN A 40 -4.88 -9.01 -5.46
C ASN A 40 -4.09 -8.52 -4.24
N VAL A 41 -4.42 -9.07 -3.06
CA VAL A 41 -3.74 -8.79 -1.79
C VAL A 41 -2.70 -9.87 -1.55
N ASP A 42 -1.47 -9.46 -1.24
CA ASP A 42 -0.36 -10.38 -1.02
C ASP A 42 -0.56 -11.16 0.29
N GLY A 43 -0.69 -12.48 0.18
CA GLY A 43 -0.83 -13.38 1.31
C GLY A 43 0.47 -13.66 2.06
N GLU A 44 1.63 -13.29 1.51
CA GLU A 44 2.95 -13.52 2.12
C GLU A 44 3.40 -12.39 3.05
N THR A 45 2.74 -11.23 3.02
CA THR A 45 3.19 -10.01 3.72
C THR A 45 3.43 -10.27 5.21
N THR A 46 2.51 -10.96 5.89
CA THR A 46 2.66 -11.27 7.33
C THR A 46 3.84 -12.20 7.60
N ALA A 47 4.06 -13.21 6.76
CA ALA A 47 5.15 -14.16 6.92
C ALA A 47 6.53 -13.51 6.76
N ARG A 48 6.61 -12.44 5.96
CA ARG A 48 7.84 -11.66 5.68
C ARG A 48 8.02 -10.45 6.60
N ALA A 49 7.05 -10.16 7.47
CA ALA A 49 7.01 -8.95 8.28
C ALA A 49 8.25 -8.77 9.18
N PHE A 50 8.65 -9.83 9.88
CA PHE A 50 9.72 -9.76 10.88
C PHE A 50 11.14 -9.95 10.32
N ASN A 51 11.26 -10.28 9.04
CA ASN A 51 12.54 -10.52 8.39
C ASN A 51 12.75 -9.50 7.26
N GLU A 52 12.28 -9.79 6.05
CA GLU A 52 12.52 -8.98 4.85
C GLU A 52 11.99 -7.57 5.01
N ILE A 53 10.74 -7.42 5.47
CA ILE A 53 10.08 -6.11 5.61
C ILE A 53 10.74 -5.28 6.71
N LEU A 54 11.03 -5.88 7.86
CA LEU A 54 11.71 -5.18 8.96
C LEU A 54 13.12 -4.72 8.57
N ASN A 55 13.88 -5.57 7.88
CA ASN A 55 15.22 -5.24 7.42
C ASN A 55 15.19 -4.16 6.34
N LEU A 56 14.24 -4.24 5.40
CA LEU A 56 14.05 -3.23 4.38
C LEU A 56 13.67 -1.89 5.01
N GLY A 57 12.73 -1.88 5.96
CA GLY A 57 12.33 -0.70 6.72
C GLY A 57 13.50 -0.02 7.42
N ARG A 58 14.40 -0.80 8.04
CA ARG A 58 15.65 -0.27 8.63
C ARG A 58 16.57 0.34 7.58
N SER A 59 16.80 -0.37 6.47
CA SER A 59 17.76 0.06 5.44
C SER A 59 17.31 1.31 4.68
N GLN A 60 16.00 1.47 4.46
CA GLN A 60 15.42 2.59 3.72
C GLN A 60 14.77 3.63 4.64
N ASN A 61 14.92 3.48 5.97
CA ASN A 61 14.29 4.32 6.98
C ASN A 61 12.76 4.45 6.79
N LEU A 62 12.08 3.37 6.41
CA LEU A 62 10.64 3.33 6.14
C LEU A 62 9.84 2.80 7.33
N SER A 63 8.55 3.14 7.38
CA SER A 63 7.62 2.42 8.24
C SER A 63 7.48 0.97 7.76
N ALA A 64 7.02 0.06 8.62
CA ALA A 64 6.78 -1.33 8.21
C ALA A 64 5.73 -1.44 7.09
N TYR A 65 4.78 -0.51 7.02
CA TYR A 65 3.73 -0.49 5.99
C TYR A 65 4.29 -0.07 4.62
N ASP A 66 5.09 0.99 4.59
CA ASP A 66 5.75 1.44 3.36
C ASP A 66 6.77 0.40 2.89
N ALA A 67 7.52 -0.19 3.83
CA ALA A 67 8.46 -1.26 3.53
C ALA A 67 7.76 -2.52 3.01
N ALA A 68 6.55 -2.85 3.46
CA ALA A 68 5.78 -3.98 2.92
C ALA A 68 5.37 -3.75 1.46
N SER A 69 5.00 -2.52 1.11
CA SER A 69 4.68 -2.17 -0.28
C SER A 69 5.92 -2.23 -1.18
N LEU A 70 7.06 -1.73 -0.69
CA LEU A 70 8.33 -1.81 -1.42
C LEU A 70 8.83 -3.25 -1.55
N GLU A 71 8.78 -4.04 -0.48
CA GLU A 71 9.15 -5.47 -0.49
C GLU A 71 8.36 -6.24 -1.54
N LEU A 72 7.03 -6.02 -1.58
CA LEU A 72 6.17 -6.69 -2.56
C LEU A 72 6.56 -6.32 -3.99
N ALA A 73 6.81 -5.04 -4.26
CA ALA A 73 7.22 -4.56 -5.57
C ALA A 73 8.58 -5.19 -5.99
N MET A 74 9.56 -5.20 -5.08
CA MET A 74 10.86 -5.86 -5.29
C MET A 74 10.69 -7.35 -5.58
N ARG A 75 9.95 -8.08 -4.74
CA ARG A 75 9.79 -9.53 -4.84
C ARG A 75 9.04 -9.96 -6.10
N LYS A 76 8.04 -9.19 -6.53
CA LYS A 76 7.24 -9.52 -7.72
C LYS A 76 7.80 -8.89 -9.00
N GLY A 77 8.86 -8.07 -8.91
CA GLY A 77 9.41 -7.36 -10.07
C GLY A 77 8.40 -6.39 -10.69
N LEU A 78 7.53 -5.79 -9.88
CA LEU A 78 6.47 -4.89 -10.31
C LEU A 78 6.86 -3.43 -10.06
N PRO A 79 6.37 -2.49 -10.87
CA PRO A 79 6.51 -1.08 -10.56
C PRO A 79 5.71 -0.73 -9.30
N LEU A 80 6.21 0.23 -8.53
CA LEU A 80 5.57 0.73 -7.32
C LEU A 80 4.71 1.94 -7.62
N ALA A 81 3.40 1.77 -7.47
CA ALA A 81 2.43 2.87 -7.46
C ALA A 81 2.36 3.48 -6.06
N THR A 82 2.83 4.71 -5.89
CA THR A 82 2.72 5.44 -4.62
C THR A 82 2.73 6.95 -4.82
N LEU A 83 1.99 7.66 -3.95
CA LEU A 83 2.05 9.12 -3.86
C LEU A 83 3.04 9.62 -2.80
N ASP A 84 3.54 8.74 -1.93
CA ASP A 84 4.44 9.10 -0.84
C ASP A 84 5.87 9.31 -1.37
N ASP A 85 6.41 10.53 -1.21
CA ASP A 85 7.71 10.91 -1.76
C ASP A 85 8.88 10.17 -1.10
N LYS A 86 8.75 9.81 0.19
CA LYS A 86 9.77 9.04 0.90
C LYS A 86 9.84 7.62 0.35
N LEU A 87 8.68 7.01 0.09
CA LEU A 87 8.59 5.70 -0.53
C LEU A 87 9.05 5.73 -2.00
N LYS A 88 8.79 6.80 -2.76
CA LYS A 88 9.36 6.99 -4.11
C LYS A 88 10.89 7.02 -4.07
N ALA A 89 11.47 7.78 -3.15
CA ALA A 89 12.91 7.86 -2.99
C ALA A 89 13.53 6.51 -2.62
N ALA A 90 12.89 5.77 -1.72
CA ALA A 90 13.32 4.42 -1.37
C ALA A 90 13.24 3.44 -2.55
N ALA A 91 12.17 3.50 -3.35
CA ALA A 91 12.03 2.68 -4.56
C ALA A 91 13.16 2.93 -5.55
N ALA A 92 13.50 4.19 -5.80
CA ALA A 92 14.63 4.55 -6.64
C ALA A 92 15.96 4.02 -6.08
N ALA A 93 16.17 4.11 -4.76
CA ALA A 93 17.38 3.63 -4.10
C ALA A 93 17.59 2.12 -4.21
N VAL A 94 16.51 1.33 -4.27
CA VAL A 94 16.57 -0.13 -4.43
C VAL A 94 16.29 -0.61 -5.86
N GLY A 95 16.21 0.30 -6.83
CA GLY A 95 16.05 -0.02 -8.26
C GLY A 95 14.65 -0.48 -8.67
N VAL A 96 13.62 -0.20 -7.87
CA VAL A 96 12.22 -0.45 -8.21
C VAL A 96 11.68 0.70 -9.06
N GLN A 97 11.10 0.37 -10.21
CA GLN A 97 10.45 1.34 -11.09
C GLN A 97 9.21 1.94 -10.41
N LEU A 98 8.94 3.22 -10.67
CA LEU A 98 7.69 3.84 -10.22
C LEU A 98 6.64 3.71 -11.32
N ASP A 99 5.42 3.35 -10.93
CA ASP A 99 4.29 3.38 -11.84
C ASP A 99 3.78 4.82 -11.94
N THR A 100 3.64 5.33 -13.17
CA THR A 100 2.96 6.61 -13.40
C THR A 100 1.46 6.35 -13.36
N VAL A 101 0.89 6.31 -12.16
CA VAL A 101 -0.57 6.39 -12.03
C VAL A 101 -0.98 7.83 -12.39
N PRO A 102 -1.81 8.04 -13.42
CA PRO A 102 -2.27 9.37 -13.82
C PRO A 102 -3.11 10.06 -12.74
#